data_AF-A0A1F7WN70-F1
#
_entry.id   AF-A0A1F7WN70-F1
#
_cell.length_a   1.000
_cell.length_b   1.000
_cell.length_c   1.000
_cell.angle_alpha   90.00
_cell.angle_beta   90.00
_cell.angle_gamma   90.00
#
_symmetry.space_group_name_H-M   'P 1'
#
loop_
_entity.id
_entity.type
_entity.pdbx_description
1 polymer ?
#
loop_
_entity_poly.entity_id
_entity_poly.type
_entity_poly.pdbx_seq_one_letter_code
_entity_poly.pdbx_strand_id
1 'polypeptide(L)'
;MINAVKVITKRECEWIDIKENCLESLTEKEYAILAAYLKKYYNNRNVLKYDFKKIMFVNYVGYIQFSDFAIEILPKISLSKTGPSDEDKTDRRALMEMLYHAGYIKVDIFENVDVLNVNISLLDVFASLYADLVYAEIRRGFYHDYISVEENRNTLKGKVIVKGQINNIYRNSPNAYCKFDEFSHDNNLNKIFKAAFKILRIFVKNAEIKKKLNDCSNFFDEVDDGGFNPSIINTIVFDRRNERFKTAFILAGAILKNLSYANKYERCDGFSFLFEMNDLFEKYVAAIVGNLFVNGEIESYKIQDRSVYLLKNLFNGDLEINLRPDILIFKDSGAYMIIDTKWKSPLDNKNTLKALSSDLYQMYAYVTRYSEAKKCILLYPFMETDESLTTWEAGHNKIIELRMIALDTFERSICDVKTIVQSIK
;
A
#
# COMPACT_ATOMS: atom_id res chain seq x y z
N MET A 1 16.31 -13.49 -27.87
CA MET A 1 16.91 -12.47 -26.98
C MET A 1 15.75 -11.67 -26.40
N ILE A 2 15.49 -11.81 -25.10
CA ILE A 2 14.45 -11.06 -24.40
C ILE A 2 15.04 -9.66 -24.21
N ASN A 3 14.45 -8.63 -24.82
CA ASN A 3 14.88 -7.25 -24.58
C ASN A 3 14.64 -6.94 -23.10
N ALA A 4 15.70 -6.92 -22.31
CA ALA A 4 15.67 -6.42 -20.95
C ALA A 4 15.25 -4.95 -21.01
N VAL A 5 14.18 -4.61 -20.30
CA VAL A 5 13.74 -3.22 -20.19
C VAL A 5 14.76 -2.48 -19.34
N LYS A 6 15.20 -1.30 -19.77
CA LYS A 6 16.08 -0.42 -18.98
C LYS A 6 15.37 -0.06 -17.68
N VAL A 7 15.90 -0.47 -16.52
CA VAL A 7 15.36 -0.09 -15.21
C VAL A 7 16.29 0.93 -14.58
N ILE A 8 15.76 2.12 -14.28
CA ILE A 8 16.45 3.17 -13.56
C ILE A 8 16.05 3.06 -12.08
N THR A 9 16.94 2.56 -11.24
CA THR A 9 16.73 2.50 -9.80
C THR A 9 17.30 3.77 -9.15
N LYS A 10 16.49 4.44 -8.34
CA LYS A 10 16.86 5.60 -7.51
C LYS A 10 16.28 5.45 -6.13
N ARG A 11 16.83 6.16 -5.15
CA ARG A 11 16.18 6.30 -3.84
C ARG A 11 15.21 7.48 -3.83
N GLU A 12 14.24 7.43 -2.94
CA GLU A 12 13.41 8.58 -2.58
C GLU A 12 14.32 9.77 -2.22
N CYS A 13 13.93 10.98 -2.59
CA CYS A 13 14.71 12.21 -2.47
C CYS A 13 15.99 12.30 -3.34
N GLU A 14 16.27 11.33 -4.20
CA GLU A 14 17.29 11.46 -5.24
C GLU A 14 16.71 12.06 -6.52
N TRP A 15 17.55 12.83 -7.23
CA TRP A 15 17.19 13.38 -8.53
C TRP A 15 17.35 12.33 -9.62
N ILE A 16 16.29 12.11 -10.39
CA ILE A 16 16.34 11.46 -11.69
C ILE A 16 16.66 12.55 -12.72
N ASP A 17 17.85 12.48 -13.30
CA ASP A 17 18.37 13.46 -14.26
C ASP A 17 18.40 12.91 -15.69
N ILE A 18 18.61 13.83 -16.65
CA ILE A 18 18.80 13.48 -18.05
C ILE A 18 20.31 13.36 -18.33
N LYS A 19 20.74 12.17 -18.72
CA LYS A 19 22.10 11.92 -19.25
C LYS A 19 22.00 10.91 -20.37
N GLU A 20 22.38 11.32 -21.58
CA GLU A 20 22.43 10.40 -22.72
C GLU A 20 23.50 9.32 -22.52
N ASN A 21 23.22 8.12 -23.03
CA ASN A 21 24.10 6.94 -22.93
C ASN A 21 24.44 6.48 -21.50
N CYS A 22 23.67 6.91 -20.50
CA CYS A 22 23.76 6.41 -19.13
C CYS A 22 22.57 5.50 -18.82
N LEU A 23 22.83 4.29 -18.33
CA LEU A 23 21.79 3.33 -17.97
C LEU A 23 20.98 3.77 -16.74
N GLU A 24 21.55 4.61 -15.87
CA GLU A 24 20.96 5.09 -14.62
C GLU A 24 20.26 6.46 -14.72
N SER A 25 20.17 7.03 -15.92
CA SER A 25 19.56 8.34 -16.18
C SER A 25 18.57 8.25 -17.32
N LEU A 26 17.68 9.24 -17.44
CA LEU A 26 16.70 9.31 -18.52
C LEU A 26 17.32 9.91 -19.80
N THR A 27 16.81 9.51 -20.96
CA THR A 27 16.94 10.31 -22.19
C THR A 27 15.91 11.45 -22.19
N GLU A 28 16.05 12.43 -23.08
CA GLU A 28 15.05 13.51 -23.20
C GLU A 28 13.64 13.00 -23.51
N LYS A 29 13.54 11.97 -24.36
CA LYS A 29 12.28 11.32 -24.69
C LYS A 29 11.66 10.61 -23.48
N GLU A 30 12.46 9.84 -22.74
CA GLU A 30 12.01 9.14 -21.54
C GLU A 30 11.55 10.12 -20.46
N TYR A 31 12.28 11.23 -20.26
CA TYR A 31 11.89 12.30 -19.36
C TYR A 31 10.56 12.94 -19.74
N ALA A 32 10.35 13.26 -21.02
CA ALA A 32 9.10 13.86 -21.48
C ALA A 32 7.90 12.94 -21.22
N ILE A 33 8.06 11.64 -21.47
CA ILE A 33 7.05 10.61 -21.19
C ILE A 33 6.75 10.54 -19.69
N LEU A 34 7.79 10.42 -18.86
CA LEU A 34 7.64 10.37 -17.40
C LEU A 34 6.97 11.63 -16.86
N ALA A 35 7.44 12.82 -17.27
CA ALA A 35 6.91 14.09 -16.81
C ALA A 35 5.43 14.25 -17.19
N ALA A 36 5.04 13.87 -18.40
CA ALA A 36 3.65 13.90 -18.85
C ALA A 36 2.78 12.93 -18.04
N TYR A 37 3.27 11.70 -17.81
CA TYR A 37 2.61 10.71 -16.97
C TYR A 37 2.39 11.23 -15.55
N LEU A 38 3.44 11.70 -14.90
CA LEU A 38 3.39 12.21 -13.53
C LEU A 38 2.50 13.45 -13.40
N LYS A 39 2.52 14.37 -14.38
CA LYS A 39 1.63 15.53 -14.39
C LYS A 39 0.15 15.13 -14.51
N LYS A 40 -0.15 14.07 -15.25
CA LYS A 40 -1.52 13.59 -15.45
C LYS A 40 -2.08 12.88 -14.20
N TYR A 41 -1.27 12.07 -13.53
CA TYR A 41 -1.75 11.17 -12.46
C TYR A 41 -1.29 11.53 -11.05
N TYR A 42 -0.20 12.30 -10.92
CA TYR A 42 0.45 12.63 -9.65
C TYR A 42 0.70 14.15 -9.51
N ASN A 43 -0.21 14.99 -10.02
CA ASN A 43 -0.10 16.46 -10.01
C ASN A 43 -0.07 17.11 -8.59
N ASN A 44 0.09 16.33 -7.53
CA ASN A 44 0.19 16.81 -6.16
C ASN A 44 1.62 17.29 -5.86
N ARG A 45 1.75 18.57 -5.45
CA ARG A 45 3.03 19.22 -5.12
C ARG A 45 3.82 18.57 -3.99
N ASN A 46 3.21 17.67 -3.23
CA ASN A 46 3.85 17.00 -2.09
C ASN A 46 4.53 15.66 -2.46
N VAL A 47 4.23 15.10 -3.64
CA VAL A 47 4.79 13.81 -4.10
C VAL A 47 6.06 14.02 -4.90
N LEU A 48 6.13 15.12 -5.66
CA LEU A 48 7.16 15.36 -6.66
C LEU A 48 7.78 16.74 -6.50
N LYS A 49 9.10 16.80 -6.63
CA LYS A 49 9.84 18.03 -6.88
C LYS A 49 10.36 18.03 -8.30
N TYR A 50 10.21 19.16 -8.97
CA TYR A 50 10.73 19.41 -10.30
C TYR A 50 11.86 20.44 -10.18
N ASP A 51 12.95 20.19 -10.90
CA ASP A 51 14.01 21.16 -11.18
C ASP A 51 14.39 21.04 -12.66
N PHE A 52 15.26 21.91 -13.19
CA PHE A 52 15.60 21.95 -14.60
C PHE A 52 16.05 20.57 -15.13
N LYS A 53 15.18 19.92 -15.91
CA LYS A 53 15.37 18.56 -16.45
C LYS A 53 15.62 17.48 -15.38
N LYS A 54 15.05 17.64 -14.17
CA LYS A 54 15.16 16.67 -13.07
C LYS A 54 13.84 16.47 -12.35
N ILE A 55 13.59 15.24 -11.93
CA ILE A 55 12.41 14.86 -11.14
C ILE A 55 12.87 14.12 -9.89
N MET A 56 12.27 14.43 -8.75
CA MET A 56 12.53 13.76 -7.48
C MET A 56 11.21 13.36 -6.83
N PHE A 57 11.13 12.10 -6.38
CA PHE A 57 10.03 11.61 -5.56
C PHE A 57 10.30 11.93 -4.09
N VAL A 58 9.30 12.44 -3.37
CA VAL A 58 9.40 12.80 -1.96
C VAL A 58 8.38 11.99 -1.18
N ASN A 59 8.84 11.20 -0.21
CA ASN A 59 8.05 10.27 0.62
C ASN A 59 7.29 9.20 -0.18
N TYR A 60 7.66 8.93 -1.43
CA TYR A 60 7.06 7.87 -2.22
C TYR A 60 8.11 6.92 -2.76
N VAL A 61 7.81 5.63 -2.67
CA VAL A 61 8.61 4.52 -3.22
C VAL A 61 7.77 3.67 -4.14
N GLY A 62 8.39 2.81 -4.94
CA GLY A 62 7.68 1.84 -5.75
C GLY A 62 8.25 1.70 -7.15
N TYR A 63 7.38 1.47 -8.13
CA TYR A 63 7.79 1.15 -9.49
C TYR A 63 6.92 1.85 -10.53
N ILE A 64 7.51 2.29 -11.63
CA ILE A 64 6.82 2.87 -12.79
C ILE A 64 7.37 2.21 -14.06
N GLN A 65 6.54 1.44 -14.75
CA GLN A 65 6.86 0.73 -15.98
C GLN A 65 6.29 1.46 -17.20
N PHE A 66 7.16 1.75 -18.17
CA PHE A 66 6.80 2.20 -19.52
C PHE A 66 7.05 1.07 -20.53
N SER A 67 6.80 1.31 -21.83
CA SER A 67 7.08 0.29 -22.85
C SER A 67 8.58 -0.03 -22.98
N ASP A 68 9.43 1.00 -22.88
CA ASP A 68 10.86 0.92 -23.22
C ASP A 68 11.79 1.03 -22.00
N PHE A 69 11.29 1.57 -20.89
CA PHE A 69 12.06 1.79 -19.66
C PHE A 69 11.17 1.64 -18.42
N ALA A 70 11.79 1.57 -17.25
CA ALA A 70 11.11 1.59 -15.98
C ALA A 70 11.90 2.42 -14.96
N ILE A 71 11.21 2.85 -13.92
CA ILE A 71 11.77 3.59 -12.79
C ILE A 71 11.40 2.84 -11.53
N GLU A 72 12.40 2.51 -10.74
CA GLU A 72 12.22 1.95 -9.41
C GLU A 72 12.69 2.98 -8.39
N ILE A 73 11.84 3.25 -7.40
CA ILE A 73 12.14 4.18 -6.32
C ILE A 73 12.21 3.38 -5.03
N LEU A 74 13.40 3.27 -4.45
CA LEU A 74 13.65 2.58 -3.19
C LEU A 74 13.61 3.56 -2.00
N PRO A 75 13.42 3.07 -0.77
CA PRO A 75 13.45 3.93 0.41
C PRO A 75 14.77 4.72 0.54
N LYS A 76 14.69 5.98 1.00
CA LYS A 76 15.88 6.86 1.18
C LYS A 76 16.78 6.48 2.34
N ILE A 77 16.25 5.66 3.25
CA ILE A 77 16.97 5.21 4.43
C ILE A 77 17.55 3.87 4.01
N SER A 78 18.88 3.83 3.86
CA SER A 78 19.56 2.58 3.53
C SER A 78 19.33 1.57 4.64
N LEU A 79 18.84 0.39 4.24
CA LEU A 79 18.49 -0.72 5.10
C LEU A 79 19.55 -1.83 5.04
N SER A 80 20.78 -1.54 4.60
CA SER A 80 21.86 -2.55 4.45
C SER A 80 23.19 -2.15 5.12
N LYS A 81 23.95 -3.18 5.54
CA LYS A 81 25.32 -3.07 6.11
C LYS A 81 26.44 -3.40 5.12
N THR A 82 26.11 -3.90 3.94
CA THR A 82 27.07 -4.45 2.97
C THR A 82 27.26 -3.51 1.80
N GLY A 83 28.36 -3.67 1.05
CA GLY A 83 28.73 -2.77 -0.05
C GLY A 83 27.62 -2.56 -1.11
N PRO A 84 27.83 -1.60 -2.03
CA PRO A 84 26.77 -1.01 -2.87
C PRO A 84 25.93 -1.99 -3.72
N SER A 85 26.36 -3.23 -3.93
CA SER A 85 25.62 -4.24 -4.68
C SER A 85 24.59 -5.05 -3.87
N ASP A 86 24.72 -5.11 -2.54
CA ASP A 86 23.79 -5.85 -1.64
C ASP A 86 22.74 -4.92 -1.01
N GLU A 87 22.89 -3.60 -1.19
CA GLU A 87 22.08 -2.57 -0.56
C GLU A 87 20.65 -2.55 -1.11
N ASP A 88 20.48 -2.48 -2.43
CA ASP A 88 19.16 -2.44 -3.07
C ASP A 88 18.35 -3.72 -2.82
N LYS A 89 19.00 -4.89 -2.67
CA LYS A 89 18.30 -6.14 -2.36
C LYS A 89 17.71 -6.11 -0.96
N THR A 90 18.50 -5.62 0.00
CA THR A 90 18.07 -5.51 1.39
C THR A 90 16.98 -4.44 1.53
N ASP A 91 17.12 -3.31 0.86
CA ASP A 91 16.12 -2.24 0.79
C ASP A 91 14.79 -2.74 0.21
N ARG A 92 14.85 -3.51 -0.89
CA ARG A 92 13.65 -4.16 -1.48
C ARG A 92 13.02 -5.15 -0.52
N ARG A 93 13.81 -5.97 0.16
CA ARG A 93 13.31 -6.96 1.13
C ARG A 93 12.57 -6.28 2.27
N ALA A 94 13.19 -5.30 2.91
CA ALA A 94 12.58 -4.59 4.03
C ALA A 94 11.34 -3.77 3.59
N LEU A 95 11.34 -3.21 2.37
CA LEU A 95 10.13 -2.62 1.80
C LEU A 95 9.00 -3.66 1.65
N MET A 96 9.30 -4.87 1.18
CA MET A 96 8.32 -5.95 1.07
C MET A 96 7.79 -6.39 2.44
N GLU A 97 8.65 -6.51 3.45
CA GLU A 97 8.28 -6.83 4.84
C GLU A 97 7.31 -5.78 5.38
N MET A 98 7.65 -4.49 5.18
CA MET A 98 6.77 -3.40 5.58
C MET A 98 5.41 -3.47 4.88
N LEU A 99 5.39 -3.67 3.56
CA LEU A 99 4.14 -3.76 2.80
C LEU A 99 3.29 -4.96 3.22
N TYR A 100 3.92 -6.09 3.52
CA TYR A 100 3.25 -7.28 4.04
C TYR A 100 2.61 -7.01 5.40
N HIS A 101 3.39 -6.60 6.39
CA HIS A 101 2.87 -6.41 7.73
C HIS A 101 1.92 -5.22 7.87
N ALA A 102 2.11 -4.15 7.08
CA ALA A 102 1.16 -3.03 7.00
C ALA A 102 -0.17 -3.40 6.31
N GLY A 103 -0.31 -4.62 5.79
CA GLY A 103 -1.54 -5.13 5.20
C GLY A 103 -1.80 -4.62 3.77
N TYR A 104 -0.80 -4.02 3.12
CA TYR A 104 -0.82 -3.76 1.68
C TYR A 104 -0.74 -5.05 0.88
N ILE A 105 -0.14 -6.07 1.50
CA ILE A 105 0.05 -7.41 0.98
C ILE A 105 -0.24 -8.37 2.14
N LYS A 106 -0.83 -9.55 1.94
CA LYS A 106 -0.99 -10.55 3.02
C LYS A 106 -0.73 -11.99 2.55
N VAL A 107 0.44 -12.19 1.97
CA VAL A 107 0.99 -13.52 1.69
C VAL A 107 2.33 -13.57 2.36
N ASP A 108 2.68 -14.71 2.93
CA ASP A 108 4.08 -15.02 3.20
C ASP A 108 4.84 -15.13 1.87
N ILE A 109 5.30 -13.97 1.37
CA ILE A 109 6.28 -13.89 0.28
C ILE A 109 7.56 -14.63 0.68
N PHE A 110 7.84 -14.65 2.00
CA PHE A 110 9.11 -15.02 2.58
C PHE A 110 9.32 -16.52 2.81
N GLU A 111 8.29 -17.36 2.64
CA GLU A 111 8.50 -18.82 2.59
C GLU A 111 9.31 -19.23 1.33
N ASN A 112 9.30 -18.41 0.27
CA ASN A 112 10.11 -18.60 -0.93
C ASN A 112 11.22 -17.55 -1.01
N VAL A 113 12.19 -17.67 -0.10
CA VAL A 113 13.41 -16.83 0.02
C VAL A 113 14.14 -16.62 -1.32
N ASP A 114 13.99 -17.55 -2.28
CA ASP A 114 14.63 -17.47 -3.61
C ASP A 114 14.10 -16.34 -4.50
N VAL A 115 12.84 -15.92 -4.38
CA VAL A 115 12.27 -14.86 -5.24
C VAL A 115 12.88 -13.48 -4.93
N LEU A 116 13.28 -13.25 -3.68
CA LEU A 116 13.93 -12.00 -3.24
C LEU A 116 15.45 -12.02 -3.45
N ASN A 117 16.05 -13.20 -3.63
CA ASN A 117 17.49 -13.37 -3.85
C ASN A 117 17.90 -13.15 -5.31
N VAL A 118 16.97 -13.33 -6.25
CA VAL A 118 17.17 -13.07 -7.68
C VAL A 118 16.97 -11.58 -7.96
N ASN A 119 17.72 -11.04 -8.92
CA ASN A 119 17.63 -9.63 -9.35
C ASN A 119 16.31 -9.37 -10.11
N ILE A 120 15.19 -9.41 -9.38
CA ILE A 120 13.82 -9.33 -9.88
C ILE A 120 13.27 -7.94 -9.58
N SER A 121 12.50 -7.37 -10.52
CA SER A 121 11.89 -6.06 -10.32
C SER A 121 10.78 -6.10 -9.28
N LEU A 122 10.50 -4.98 -8.62
CA LEU A 122 9.38 -4.85 -7.68
C LEU A 122 8.04 -5.30 -8.32
N LEU A 123 7.83 -4.97 -9.60
CA LEU A 123 6.65 -5.38 -10.38
C LEU A 123 6.54 -6.90 -10.49
N ASP A 124 7.63 -7.58 -10.81
CA ASP A 124 7.67 -9.02 -10.95
C ASP A 124 7.36 -9.72 -9.61
N VAL A 125 7.89 -9.18 -8.49
CA VAL A 125 7.54 -9.67 -7.14
C VAL A 125 6.05 -9.55 -6.89
N PHE A 126 5.44 -8.37 -7.09
CA PHE A 126 3.99 -8.19 -6.91
C PHE A 126 3.16 -9.07 -7.84
N ALA A 127 3.61 -9.25 -9.08
CA ALA A 127 2.90 -10.05 -10.06
C ALA A 127 2.89 -11.54 -9.70
N SER A 128 4.05 -12.07 -9.30
CA SER A 128 4.18 -13.45 -8.82
C SER A 128 3.29 -13.66 -7.60
N LEU A 129 3.33 -12.70 -6.68
CA LEU A 129 2.59 -12.75 -5.44
C LEU A 129 1.09 -12.69 -5.61
N TYR A 130 0.63 -11.80 -6.49
CA TYR A 130 -0.77 -11.69 -6.86
C TYR A 130 -1.29 -13.01 -7.45
N ALA A 131 -0.49 -13.65 -8.31
CA ALA A 131 -0.83 -14.95 -8.86
C ALA A 131 -0.95 -16.02 -7.76
N ASP A 132 -0.02 -16.07 -6.80
CA ASP A 132 -0.09 -17.02 -5.67
C ASP A 132 -1.32 -16.84 -4.81
N LEU A 133 -1.64 -15.59 -4.45
CA LEU A 133 -2.82 -15.25 -3.65
C LEU A 133 -4.12 -15.73 -4.28
N VAL A 134 -4.30 -15.38 -5.55
CA VAL A 134 -5.52 -15.73 -6.26
C VAL A 134 -5.58 -17.24 -6.48
N TYR A 135 -4.46 -17.88 -6.82
CA TYR A 135 -4.39 -19.31 -7.03
C TYR A 135 -4.71 -20.11 -5.76
N ALA A 136 -4.15 -19.71 -4.61
CA ALA A 136 -4.41 -20.34 -3.31
C ALA A 136 -5.91 -20.32 -2.96
N GLU A 137 -6.59 -19.21 -3.24
CA GLU A 137 -8.02 -19.09 -2.97
C GLU A 137 -8.90 -19.80 -4.01
N ILE A 138 -8.54 -19.77 -5.30
CA ILE A 138 -9.23 -20.54 -6.35
C ILE A 138 -9.16 -22.04 -6.08
N ARG A 139 -8.02 -22.54 -5.58
CA ARG A 139 -7.88 -23.95 -5.18
C ARG A 139 -8.87 -24.37 -4.09
N ARG A 140 -9.36 -23.42 -3.29
CA ARG A 140 -10.40 -23.63 -2.27
C ARG A 140 -11.82 -23.40 -2.81
N GLY A 141 -11.96 -23.20 -4.12
CA GLY A 141 -13.20 -22.95 -4.86
C GLY A 141 -13.36 -21.49 -5.28
N PHE A 142 -13.94 -21.25 -6.46
CA PHE A 142 -14.24 -19.89 -6.91
C PHE A 142 -15.25 -19.19 -6.00
N TYR A 143 -15.09 -17.87 -5.86
CA TYR A 143 -16.15 -17.05 -5.30
C TYR A 143 -17.34 -17.05 -6.26
N HIS A 144 -18.50 -17.43 -5.73
CA HIS A 144 -19.78 -17.36 -6.41
C HIS A 144 -20.67 -16.39 -5.66
N ASP A 145 -21.44 -15.61 -6.42
CA ASP A 145 -22.42 -14.71 -5.85
C ASP A 145 -23.75 -14.78 -6.58
N TYR A 146 -24.80 -14.32 -5.90
CA TYR A 146 -26.12 -14.20 -6.49
C TYR A 146 -26.16 -12.92 -7.33
N ILE A 147 -26.23 -13.09 -8.64
CA ILE A 147 -26.31 -11.99 -9.60
C ILE A 147 -27.73 -11.92 -10.13
N SER A 148 -28.36 -10.76 -9.99
CA SER A 148 -29.69 -10.50 -10.52
C SER A 148 -29.62 -10.37 -12.05
N VAL A 149 -30.13 -11.37 -12.76
CA VAL A 149 -30.21 -11.41 -14.22
C VAL A 149 -31.63 -11.07 -14.67
N GLU A 150 -31.74 -10.17 -15.66
CA GLU A 150 -33.00 -9.87 -16.37
C GLU A 150 -32.85 -10.32 -17.82
N GLU A 151 -33.55 -11.38 -18.21
CA GLU A 151 -33.46 -11.92 -19.57
C GLU A 151 -34.79 -12.50 -20.08
N ASN A 152 -34.86 -12.71 -21.39
CA ASN A 152 -36.03 -13.25 -22.07
C ASN A 152 -35.83 -14.74 -22.33
N ARG A 153 -36.57 -15.60 -21.62
CA ARG A 153 -36.36 -17.05 -21.67
C ARG A 153 -37.57 -17.79 -22.21
N ASN A 154 -37.34 -18.99 -22.73
CA ASN A 154 -38.41 -19.92 -23.11
C ASN A 154 -39.13 -20.57 -21.91
N THR A 155 -38.66 -20.33 -20.68
CA THR A 155 -39.20 -20.91 -19.44
C THR A 155 -39.34 -19.82 -18.38
N LEU A 156 -40.33 -19.97 -17.50
CA LEU A 156 -40.54 -19.04 -16.39
C LEU A 156 -39.58 -19.38 -15.25
N LYS A 157 -38.70 -18.45 -14.87
CA LYS A 157 -37.75 -18.58 -13.76
C LYS A 157 -37.76 -17.30 -12.92
N GLY A 158 -38.05 -17.39 -11.64
CA GLY A 158 -38.12 -16.21 -10.76
C GLY A 158 -39.31 -15.29 -11.05
N LYS A 159 -39.08 -13.98 -11.02
CA LYS A 159 -40.12 -12.95 -11.12
C LYS A 159 -40.30 -12.45 -12.55
N VAL A 160 -41.52 -12.44 -13.08
CA VAL A 160 -41.82 -11.83 -14.38
C VAL A 160 -41.75 -10.30 -14.28
N ILE A 161 -41.01 -9.66 -15.19
CA ILE A 161 -40.97 -8.20 -15.29
C ILE A 161 -42.02 -7.75 -16.31
N VAL A 162 -43.12 -7.20 -15.79
CA VAL A 162 -44.31 -6.81 -16.58
C VAL A 162 -43.94 -5.93 -17.77
N LYS A 163 -43.05 -4.94 -17.58
CA LYS A 163 -42.60 -4.05 -18.66
C LYS A 163 -41.97 -4.82 -19.82
N GLY A 164 -41.10 -5.79 -19.53
CA GLY A 164 -40.47 -6.63 -20.53
C GLY A 164 -41.48 -7.59 -21.19
N GLN A 165 -42.42 -8.11 -20.41
CA GLN A 165 -43.44 -9.03 -20.90
C GLN A 165 -44.45 -8.36 -21.84
N ILE A 166 -44.81 -7.09 -21.59
CA ILE A 166 -45.64 -6.32 -22.52
C ILE A 166 -44.97 -6.22 -23.90
N ASN A 167 -43.65 -5.98 -23.94
CA ASN A 167 -42.90 -5.95 -25.20
C ASN A 167 -42.89 -7.33 -25.89
N ASN A 168 -42.80 -8.42 -25.14
CA ASN A 168 -42.88 -9.77 -25.70
C ASN A 168 -44.25 -10.04 -26.32
N ILE A 169 -45.33 -9.67 -25.63
CA ILE A 169 -46.71 -9.80 -26.13
C ILE A 169 -46.88 -9.01 -27.42
N TYR A 170 -46.43 -7.76 -27.45
CA TYR A 170 -46.47 -6.93 -28.67
C TYR A 170 -45.74 -7.58 -29.86
N ARG A 171 -44.65 -8.31 -29.58
CA ARG A 171 -43.85 -9.02 -30.60
C ARG A 171 -44.34 -10.44 -30.88
N ASN A 172 -45.44 -10.89 -30.29
CA ASN A 172 -45.91 -12.28 -30.32
C ASN A 172 -44.82 -13.31 -29.95
N SER A 173 -43.91 -12.94 -29.04
CA SER A 173 -42.88 -13.84 -28.56
C SER A 173 -43.45 -14.75 -27.45
N PRO A 174 -43.28 -16.08 -27.53
CA PRO A 174 -43.74 -17.00 -26.49
C PRO A 174 -42.85 -16.98 -25.23
N ASN A 175 -41.78 -16.18 -25.23
CA ASN A 175 -40.83 -16.12 -24.14
C ASN A 175 -41.35 -15.31 -22.94
N ALA A 176 -40.88 -15.67 -21.75
CA ALA A 176 -41.13 -14.97 -20.51
C ALA A 176 -39.95 -14.06 -20.17
N TYR A 177 -40.19 -12.75 -20.07
CA TYR A 177 -39.19 -11.79 -19.60
C TYR A 177 -39.11 -11.84 -18.07
N CYS A 178 -38.05 -12.42 -17.55
CA CYS A 178 -37.92 -12.76 -16.14
C CYS A 178 -36.69 -12.11 -15.50
N LYS A 179 -36.83 -11.82 -14.20
CA LYS A 179 -35.77 -11.42 -13.28
C LYS A 179 -35.56 -12.52 -12.24
N PHE A 180 -34.36 -13.03 -12.13
CA PHE A 180 -34.00 -14.05 -11.14
C PHE A 180 -32.55 -13.88 -10.71
N ASP A 181 -32.23 -14.42 -9.54
CA ASP A 181 -30.86 -14.45 -9.07
C ASP A 181 -30.19 -15.75 -9.52
N GLU A 182 -29.03 -15.63 -10.14
CA GLU A 182 -28.20 -16.75 -10.57
C GLU A 182 -26.94 -16.83 -9.73
N PHE A 183 -26.64 -18.02 -9.21
CA PHE A 183 -25.42 -18.27 -8.46
C PHE A 183 -24.26 -18.44 -9.45
N SER A 184 -23.52 -17.36 -9.69
CA SER A 184 -22.53 -17.28 -10.76
C SER A 184 -21.17 -16.87 -10.24
N HIS A 185 -20.12 -17.39 -10.88
CA HIS A 185 -18.75 -16.94 -10.68
C HIS A 185 -18.43 -15.69 -11.53
N ASP A 186 -19.33 -15.24 -12.42
CA ASP A 186 -19.19 -13.99 -13.18
C ASP A 186 -19.53 -12.73 -12.35
N ASN A 187 -18.93 -12.59 -11.16
CA ASN A 187 -19.22 -11.50 -10.24
C ASN A 187 -18.13 -10.40 -10.27
N ASN A 188 -18.45 -9.25 -9.66
CA ASN A 188 -17.55 -8.08 -9.63
C ASN A 188 -16.18 -8.39 -9.02
N LEU A 189 -16.11 -9.26 -8.01
CA LEU A 189 -14.84 -9.63 -7.37
C LEU A 189 -13.93 -10.39 -8.35
N ASN A 190 -14.49 -11.37 -9.07
CA ASN A 190 -13.73 -12.13 -10.07
C ASN A 190 -13.39 -11.28 -11.31
N LYS A 191 -14.25 -10.33 -11.70
CA LYS A 191 -13.94 -9.34 -12.76
C LYS A 191 -12.74 -8.47 -12.40
N ILE A 192 -12.66 -8.03 -11.15
CA ILE A 192 -11.48 -7.32 -10.61
C ILE A 192 -10.24 -8.20 -10.72
N PHE A 193 -10.32 -9.47 -10.34
CA PHE A 193 -9.17 -10.36 -10.44
C PHE A 193 -8.68 -10.57 -11.87
N LYS A 194 -9.61 -10.83 -12.79
CA LYS A 194 -9.32 -10.97 -14.22
C LYS A 194 -8.68 -9.71 -14.80
N ALA A 195 -9.20 -8.53 -14.44
CA ALA A 195 -8.66 -7.26 -14.90
C ALA A 195 -7.20 -7.07 -14.46
N ALA A 196 -6.88 -7.35 -13.19
CA ALA A 196 -5.51 -7.23 -12.68
C ALA A 196 -4.54 -8.18 -13.42
N PHE A 197 -4.93 -9.44 -13.68
CA PHE A 197 -4.12 -10.38 -14.47
C PHE A 197 -3.83 -9.86 -15.87
N LYS A 198 -4.86 -9.35 -16.56
CA LYS A 198 -4.69 -8.79 -17.92
C LYS A 198 -3.64 -7.69 -17.97
N ILE A 199 -3.62 -6.84 -16.96
CA ILE A 199 -2.67 -5.73 -16.88
C ILE A 199 -1.26 -6.24 -16.62
N LEU A 200 -1.08 -7.10 -15.62
CA LEU A 200 0.23 -7.65 -15.30
C LEU A 200 0.84 -8.38 -16.51
N ARG A 201 0.04 -9.10 -17.30
CA ARG A 201 0.50 -9.81 -18.51
C ARG A 201 1.09 -8.89 -19.60
N ILE A 202 0.72 -7.60 -19.60
CA ILE A 202 1.24 -6.60 -20.54
C ILE A 202 2.62 -6.12 -20.10
N PHE A 203 2.77 -5.85 -18.80
CA PHE A 203 3.95 -5.19 -18.25
C PHE A 203 5.04 -6.14 -17.79
N VAL A 204 4.69 -7.30 -17.22
CA VAL A 204 5.64 -8.33 -16.79
C VAL A 204 6.36 -8.94 -17.99
N LYS A 205 7.70 -8.92 -17.92
CA LYS A 205 8.58 -9.47 -18.97
C LYS A 205 9.23 -10.79 -18.57
N ASN A 206 9.37 -11.07 -17.28
CA ASN A 206 9.90 -12.34 -16.80
C ASN A 206 9.02 -13.50 -17.31
N ALA A 207 9.65 -14.46 -18.01
CA ALA A 207 8.93 -15.53 -18.72
C ALA A 207 8.22 -16.50 -17.77
N GLU A 208 8.83 -16.80 -16.63
CA GLU A 208 8.27 -17.72 -15.63
C GLU A 208 7.05 -17.09 -14.93
N ILE A 209 7.18 -15.85 -14.50
CA ILE A 209 6.07 -15.10 -13.88
C ILE A 209 4.96 -14.86 -14.90
N LYS A 210 5.29 -14.54 -16.15
CA LYS A 210 4.30 -14.38 -17.22
C LYS A 210 3.55 -15.67 -17.50
N LYS A 211 4.22 -16.83 -17.47
CA LYS A 211 3.57 -18.14 -17.58
C LYS A 211 2.59 -18.35 -16.43
N LYS A 212 3.03 -18.12 -15.19
CA LYS A 212 2.18 -18.22 -13.99
C LYS A 212 0.95 -17.32 -14.05
N LEU A 213 1.11 -16.07 -14.52
CA LEU A 213 0.00 -15.14 -14.74
C LEU A 213 -0.98 -15.62 -15.82
N ASN A 214 -0.48 -16.22 -16.91
CA ASN A 214 -1.35 -16.80 -17.94
C ASN A 214 -2.16 -17.97 -17.37
N ASP A 215 -1.49 -18.90 -16.67
CA ASP A 215 -2.12 -20.07 -16.07
C ASP A 215 -3.22 -19.65 -15.09
N CYS A 216 -2.95 -18.64 -14.25
CA CYS A 216 -3.95 -18.10 -13.33
C CYS A 216 -5.07 -17.33 -14.04
N SER A 217 -4.77 -16.62 -15.13
CA SER A 217 -5.77 -15.88 -15.90
C SER A 217 -6.80 -16.80 -16.57
N ASN A 218 -6.40 -18.00 -17.01
CA ASN A 218 -7.28 -18.94 -17.70
C ASN A 218 -8.42 -19.45 -16.81
N PHE A 219 -8.23 -19.47 -15.49
CA PHE A 219 -9.29 -19.77 -14.52
C PHE A 219 -10.48 -18.80 -14.62
N PHE A 220 -10.29 -17.60 -15.18
CA PHE A 220 -11.32 -16.58 -15.32
C PHE A 220 -11.83 -16.44 -16.76
N ASP A 221 -11.58 -17.40 -17.66
CA ASP A 221 -11.97 -17.26 -19.07
C ASP A 221 -13.49 -17.08 -19.24
N GLU A 222 -14.31 -17.74 -18.42
CA GLU A 222 -15.78 -17.64 -18.40
C GLU A 222 -16.32 -16.36 -17.71
N VAL A 223 -15.47 -15.59 -17.04
CA VAL A 223 -15.84 -14.30 -16.42
C VAL A 223 -15.87 -13.21 -17.49
N ASP A 224 -16.95 -12.45 -17.57
CA ASP A 224 -17.12 -11.43 -18.60
C ASP A 224 -16.09 -10.30 -18.44
N ASP A 225 -15.56 -9.90 -19.59
CA ASP A 225 -14.54 -8.85 -19.75
C ASP A 225 -15.13 -7.46 -19.94
N GLY A 226 -16.46 -7.35 -19.95
CA GLY A 226 -17.26 -6.13 -20.16
C GLY A 226 -16.63 -4.89 -19.54
N GLY A 227 -15.86 -4.17 -20.37
CA GLY A 227 -15.08 -2.96 -20.07
C GLY A 227 -14.93 -2.64 -18.59
N PHE A 228 -13.84 -3.13 -17.97
CA PHE A 228 -13.57 -2.90 -16.56
C PHE A 228 -13.71 -1.43 -16.16
N ASN A 229 -14.59 -1.15 -15.21
CA ASN A 229 -14.76 0.16 -14.61
C ASN A 229 -14.12 0.17 -13.22
N PRO A 230 -13.03 0.93 -12.99
CA PRO A 230 -12.40 1.11 -11.68
C PRO A 230 -13.35 1.47 -10.54
N SER A 231 -14.50 2.09 -10.79
CA SER A 231 -15.49 2.35 -9.74
C SER A 231 -16.02 1.08 -9.08
N ILE A 232 -15.98 -0.07 -9.77
CA ILE A 232 -16.41 -1.38 -9.25
C ILE A 232 -15.60 -1.76 -8.00
N ILE A 233 -14.33 -1.36 -7.91
CA ILE A 233 -13.48 -1.64 -6.74
C ILE A 233 -14.11 -1.08 -5.46
N ASN A 234 -14.74 0.08 -5.54
CA ASN A 234 -15.36 0.73 -4.37
C ASN A 234 -16.72 0.12 -4.00
N THR A 235 -17.25 -0.81 -4.80
CA THR A 235 -18.55 -1.46 -4.55
C THR A 235 -18.43 -2.78 -3.78
N ILE A 236 -17.22 -3.34 -3.65
CA ILE A 236 -17.01 -4.61 -2.97
C ILE A 236 -17.11 -4.42 -1.46
N VAL A 237 -18.01 -5.17 -0.84
CA VAL A 237 -18.16 -5.26 0.62
C VAL A 237 -17.70 -6.65 1.06
N PHE A 238 -16.82 -6.69 2.06
CA PHE A 238 -16.34 -7.94 2.61
C PHE A 238 -17.26 -8.45 3.73
N ASP A 239 -17.62 -9.72 3.63
CA ASP A 239 -18.40 -10.50 4.59
C ASP A 239 -17.75 -11.87 4.82
N ARG A 240 -18.36 -12.69 5.68
CA ARG A 240 -17.85 -14.04 6.01
C ARG A 240 -17.68 -14.98 4.80
N ARG A 241 -18.36 -14.74 3.67
CA ARG A 241 -18.29 -15.59 2.46
C ARG A 241 -17.09 -15.24 1.59
N ASN A 242 -16.69 -13.97 1.57
CA ASN A 242 -15.65 -13.46 0.67
C ASN A 242 -14.40 -12.93 1.39
N GLU A 243 -14.38 -12.88 2.73
CA GLU A 243 -13.25 -12.38 3.53
C GLU A 243 -11.92 -13.05 3.14
N ARG A 244 -11.94 -14.34 2.77
CA ARG A 244 -10.74 -15.08 2.32
C ARG A 244 -10.07 -14.47 1.08
N PHE A 245 -10.82 -13.77 0.24
CA PHE A 245 -10.31 -13.12 -0.98
C PHE A 245 -9.81 -11.69 -0.75
N LYS A 246 -9.95 -11.14 0.46
CA LYS A 246 -9.68 -9.75 0.77
C LYS A 246 -8.25 -9.33 0.49
N THR A 247 -7.30 -10.20 0.77
CA THR A 247 -5.89 -9.94 0.48
C THR A 247 -5.64 -9.82 -1.02
N ALA A 248 -6.07 -10.82 -1.79
CA ALA A 248 -5.95 -10.81 -3.24
C ALA A 248 -6.62 -9.56 -3.83
N PHE A 249 -7.75 -9.16 -3.26
CA PHE A 249 -8.49 -7.98 -3.67
C PHE A 249 -7.77 -6.67 -3.35
N ILE A 250 -7.13 -6.53 -2.19
CA ILE A 250 -6.33 -5.34 -1.86
C ILE A 250 -5.21 -5.17 -2.88
N LEU A 251 -4.49 -6.26 -3.20
CA LEU A 251 -3.41 -6.22 -4.19
C LEU A 251 -3.94 -5.98 -5.61
N ALA A 252 -5.03 -6.64 -6.02
CA ALA A 252 -5.70 -6.37 -7.29
C ALA A 252 -6.14 -4.92 -7.39
N GLY A 253 -6.76 -4.39 -6.33
CA GLY A 253 -7.21 -3.01 -6.24
C GLY A 253 -6.05 -2.04 -6.31
N ALA A 254 -4.91 -2.34 -5.68
CA ALA A 254 -3.71 -1.52 -5.77
C ALA A 254 -3.11 -1.56 -7.19
N ILE A 255 -3.05 -2.74 -7.83
CA ILE A 255 -2.65 -2.88 -9.24
C ILE A 255 -3.58 -2.04 -10.12
N LEU A 256 -4.90 -2.14 -9.91
CA LEU A 256 -5.94 -1.52 -10.74
C LEU A 256 -6.10 -0.02 -10.54
N LYS A 257 -5.99 0.47 -9.29
CA LYS A 257 -6.08 1.91 -8.97
C LYS A 257 -4.87 2.69 -9.44
N ASN A 258 -3.70 2.04 -9.50
CA ASN A 258 -2.51 2.66 -10.04
C ASN A 258 -2.38 2.48 -11.58
N LEU A 259 -3.44 1.98 -12.25
CA LEU A 259 -3.64 2.30 -13.65
C LEU A 259 -4.20 3.70 -13.79
N SER A 260 -3.32 4.55 -14.26
CA SER A 260 -3.58 5.37 -15.43
C SER A 260 -4.65 4.77 -16.34
N TYR A 261 -5.88 5.29 -16.28
CA TYR A 261 -7.01 4.89 -17.13
C TYR A 261 -6.55 4.76 -18.60
N ALA A 262 -6.39 3.53 -19.06
CA ALA A 262 -6.24 3.22 -20.47
C ALA A 262 -7.61 3.47 -21.11
N ASN A 263 -7.79 4.64 -21.72
CA ASN A 263 -8.91 4.81 -22.62
C ASN A 263 -8.77 3.77 -23.74
N LYS A 264 -9.87 3.05 -23.99
CA LYS A 264 -10.05 2.29 -25.22
C LYS A 264 -9.56 3.15 -26.38
N TYR A 265 -8.67 2.58 -27.19
CA TYR A 265 -8.14 3.04 -28.49
C TYR A 265 -6.68 3.52 -28.57
N GLU A 266 -5.95 3.80 -27.48
CA GLU A 266 -4.51 4.11 -27.59
C GLU A 266 -3.66 3.45 -26.50
N ARG A 267 -2.40 3.16 -26.84
CA ARG A 267 -1.41 2.39 -26.05
C ARG A 267 -1.39 2.85 -24.57
N CYS A 268 -1.26 1.89 -23.63
CA CYS A 268 -1.00 2.24 -22.23
C CYS A 268 0.31 3.03 -22.13
N ASP A 269 0.21 4.30 -21.72
CA ASP A 269 1.38 5.19 -21.59
C ASP A 269 2.30 4.80 -20.43
N GLY A 270 1.84 4.01 -19.46
CA GLY A 270 2.67 3.53 -18.35
C GLY A 270 1.83 2.88 -17.24
N PHE A 271 2.48 2.12 -16.37
CA PHE A 271 1.91 1.51 -15.18
C PHE A 271 2.74 1.94 -13.98
N SER A 272 2.12 2.44 -12.91
CA SER A 272 2.82 2.74 -11.67
C SER A 272 2.28 1.91 -10.52
N PHE A 273 3.09 1.79 -9.48
CA PHE A 273 2.71 1.19 -8.21
C PHE A 273 3.55 1.88 -7.16
N LEU A 274 3.01 2.96 -6.59
CA LEU A 274 3.72 3.84 -5.67
C LEU A 274 3.05 3.83 -4.30
N PHE A 275 3.87 3.86 -3.25
CA PHE A 275 3.45 3.85 -1.85
C PHE A 275 3.98 5.07 -1.13
N GLU A 276 3.13 5.68 -0.31
CA GLU A 276 3.53 6.78 0.57
C GLU A 276 4.21 6.20 1.83
N MET A 277 5.44 6.62 2.09
CA MET A 277 6.30 6.00 3.10
C MET A 277 5.96 6.37 4.53
N ASN A 278 5.39 7.55 4.79
CA ASN A 278 4.97 7.90 6.15
C ASN A 278 3.80 7.02 6.59
N ASP A 279 2.77 6.89 5.75
CA ASP A 279 1.60 6.04 5.99
C ASP A 279 1.98 4.55 6.00
N LEU A 280 2.90 4.11 5.13
CA LEU A 280 3.42 2.75 5.17
C LEU A 280 4.11 2.45 6.50
N PHE A 281 5.00 3.34 6.94
CA PHE A 281 5.74 3.16 8.19
C PHE A 281 4.80 3.22 9.41
N GLU A 282 3.83 4.14 9.42
CA GLU A 282 2.81 4.24 10.46
C GLU A 282 2.03 2.93 10.60
N LYS A 283 1.53 2.39 9.48
CA LYS A 283 0.79 1.12 9.45
C LYS A 283 1.65 -0.08 9.84
N TYR A 284 2.92 -0.07 9.45
CA TYR A 284 3.88 -1.11 9.83
C TYR A 284 4.07 -1.16 11.35
N VAL A 285 4.33 -0.01 11.99
CA VAL A 285 4.45 0.09 13.46
C VAL A 285 3.13 -0.26 14.14
N ALA A 286 1.99 0.16 13.58
CA ALA A 286 0.68 -0.21 14.09
C ALA A 286 0.44 -1.74 14.05
N ALA A 287 0.93 -2.44 13.03
CA ALA A 287 0.88 -3.89 12.96
C ALA A 287 1.76 -4.57 14.02
N ILE A 288 2.94 -4.01 14.31
CA ILE A 288 3.80 -4.46 15.42
C ILE A 288 3.07 -4.30 16.75
N VAL A 289 2.48 -3.13 17.02
CA VAL A 289 1.73 -2.88 18.27
C VAL A 289 0.52 -3.83 18.38
N GLY A 290 -0.16 -4.10 17.26
CA GLY A 290 -1.21 -5.12 17.21
C GLY A 290 -0.73 -6.53 17.56
N ASN A 291 0.48 -6.91 17.12
CA ASN A 291 1.10 -8.17 17.50
C ASN A 291 1.40 -8.23 19.02
N LEU A 292 1.93 -7.14 19.59
CA LEU A 292 2.16 -7.01 21.04
C LEU A 292 0.85 -7.15 21.83
N PHE A 293 -0.24 -6.56 21.36
CA PHE A 293 -1.56 -6.70 21.97
C PHE A 293 -2.07 -8.14 21.97
N VAL A 294 -2.01 -8.83 20.83
CA VAL A 294 -2.44 -10.23 20.70
C VAL A 294 -1.63 -11.15 21.62
N ASN A 295 -0.35 -10.83 21.83
CA ASN A 295 0.55 -11.58 22.70
C ASN A 295 0.46 -11.18 24.19
N GLY A 296 -0.43 -10.25 24.56
CA GLY A 296 -0.64 -9.83 25.95
C GLY A 296 0.47 -8.94 26.52
N GLU A 297 1.32 -8.35 25.68
CA GLU A 297 2.40 -7.43 26.09
C GLU A 297 1.86 -6.02 26.41
N ILE A 298 0.67 -5.68 25.89
CA ILE A 298 -0.05 -4.43 26.18
C ILE A 298 -1.53 -4.69 26.42
N GLU A 299 -2.17 -3.86 27.24
CA GLU A 299 -3.57 -4.00 27.63
C GLU A 299 -4.55 -3.62 26.50
N SER A 300 -4.33 -2.46 25.88
CA SER A 300 -5.09 -2.02 24.71
C SER A 300 -4.38 -0.86 24.00
N TYR A 301 -4.79 -0.60 22.76
CA TYR A 301 -4.22 0.45 21.94
C TYR A 301 -5.26 1.07 21.01
N LYS A 302 -4.99 2.27 20.51
CA LYS A 302 -5.79 2.94 19.47
C LYS A 302 -4.87 3.57 18.43
N ILE A 303 -5.23 3.43 17.17
CA ILE A 303 -4.50 4.01 16.04
C ILE A 303 -5.21 5.27 15.56
N GLN A 304 -4.46 6.31 15.21
CA GLN A 304 -4.94 7.56 14.61
C GLN A 304 -6.11 8.19 15.37
N ASP A 305 -6.01 8.27 16.69
CA ASP A 305 -7.06 8.90 17.49
C ASP A 305 -7.29 10.36 17.08
N ARG A 306 -8.55 10.79 17.06
CA ARG A 306 -8.95 12.18 16.74
C ARG A 306 -9.94 12.71 17.76
N SER A 307 -9.96 12.14 18.96
CA SER A 307 -10.91 12.51 20.01
C SER A 307 -10.47 13.75 20.79
N VAL A 308 -9.17 14.07 20.74
CA VAL A 308 -8.58 15.19 21.49
C VAL A 308 -8.25 16.35 20.55
N TYR A 309 -8.68 17.54 20.95
CA TYR A 309 -8.42 18.80 20.24
C TYR A 309 -7.37 19.62 20.99
N LEU A 310 -6.52 20.30 20.23
CA LEU A 310 -5.46 21.16 20.76
C LEU A 310 -6.04 22.43 21.39
N LEU A 311 -6.99 23.07 20.70
CA LEU A 311 -7.52 24.37 21.08
C LEU A 311 -9.03 24.32 21.29
N LYS A 312 -9.52 25.25 22.11
CA LYS A 312 -10.93 25.60 22.21
C LYS A 312 -11.05 27.08 21.89
N ASN A 313 -11.86 27.42 20.91
CA ASN A 313 -12.14 28.79 20.56
C ASN A 313 -13.09 29.39 21.61
N LEU A 314 -12.67 30.49 22.22
CA LEU A 314 -13.40 31.10 23.34
C LEU A 314 -14.61 31.92 22.89
N PHE A 315 -14.71 32.26 21.60
CA PHE A 315 -15.80 33.07 21.06
C PHE A 315 -17.03 32.20 20.73
N ASN A 316 -16.85 31.11 20.00
CA ASN A 316 -17.92 30.18 19.61
C ASN A 316 -18.00 28.94 20.52
N GLY A 317 -16.96 28.66 21.33
CA GLY A 317 -16.88 27.48 22.18
C GLY A 317 -16.41 26.21 21.47
N ASP A 318 -16.11 26.29 20.17
CA ASP A 318 -15.78 25.14 19.33
C ASP A 318 -14.41 24.57 19.67
N LEU A 319 -14.29 23.25 19.60
CA LEU A 319 -13.00 22.57 19.67
C LEU A 319 -12.33 22.64 18.31
N GLU A 320 -11.11 23.18 18.26
CA GLU A 320 -10.38 23.47 17.04
C GLU A 320 -9.02 22.75 17.05
N ILE A 321 -8.57 22.37 15.85
CA ILE A 321 -7.31 21.65 15.61
C ILE A 321 -7.28 20.28 16.29
N ASN A 322 -7.72 19.25 15.55
CA ASN A 322 -7.62 17.87 16.00
C ASN A 322 -6.16 17.43 16.14
N LEU A 323 -5.83 16.85 17.29
CA LEU A 323 -4.61 16.08 17.45
C LEU A 323 -4.83 14.71 16.81
N ARG A 324 -3.81 14.21 16.13
CA ARG A 324 -3.84 12.90 15.47
C ARG A 324 -2.53 12.16 15.73
N PRO A 325 -2.28 11.69 16.96
CA PRO A 325 -1.16 10.79 17.21
C PRO A 325 -1.37 9.49 16.44
N ASP A 326 -0.28 8.92 15.95
CA ASP A 326 -0.31 7.69 15.18
C ASP A 326 -0.81 6.51 16.03
N ILE A 327 -0.25 6.34 17.24
CA ILE A 327 -0.59 5.22 18.12
C ILE A 327 -0.68 5.70 19.57
N LEU A 328 -1.76 5.30 20.25
CA LEU A 328 -1.96 5.43 21.69
C LEU A 328 -1.91 4.05 22.34
N ILE A 329 -1.11 3.91 23.39
CA ILE A 329 -1.07 2.71 24.24
C ILE A 329 -1.73 3.06 25.56
N PHE A 330 -2.72 2.25 25.93
CA PHE A 330 -3.50 2.44 27.14
C PHE A 330 -2.96 1.56 28.25
N LYS A 331 -3.02 2.10 29.46
CA LYS A 331 -2.77 1.38 30.70
C LYS A 331 -3.79 1.88 31.72
N ASP A 332 -4.36 0.95 32.49
CA ASP A 332 -5.44 1.25 33.42
C ASP A 332 -6.60 1.97 32.69
N SER A 333 -6.90 3.22 33.08
CA SER A 333 -8.05 3.96 32.57
C SER A 333 -7.72 5.00 31.48
N GLY A 334 -6.49 5.06 30.96
CA GLY A 334 -6.11 6.16 30.04
C GLY A 334 -4.95 5.88 29.09
N ALA A 335 -4.79 6.79 28.13
CA ALA A 335 -3.70 6.74 27.15
C ALA A 335 -2.38 7.13 27.83
N TYR A 336 -1.61 6.15 28.27
CA TYR A 336 -0.39 6.33 29.05
C TYR A 336 0.81 6.71 28.19
N MET A 337 0.91 6.11 26.99
CA MET A 337 2.02 6.32 26.07
C MET A 337 1.49 6.65 24.68
N ILE A 338 2.15 7.61 24.04
CA ILE A 338 1.87 8.04 22.67
C ILE A 338 3.08 7.67 21.83
N ILE A 339 2.89 7.03 20.69
CA ILE A 339 3.96 6.77 19.71
C ILE A 339 3.58 7.51 18.43
N ASP A 340 4.48 8.36 17.96
CA ASP A 340 4.36 9.07 16.69
C ASP A 340 5.56 8.70 15.82
N THR A 341 5.27 8.28 14.59
CA THR A 341 6.24 7.70 13.67
C THR A 341 6.71 8.75 12.67
N LYS A 342 7.99 8.69 12.28
CA LYS A 342 8.56 9.62 11.30
C LYS A 342 9.46 8.90 10.30
N TRP A 343 9.11 8.94 9.02
CA TRP A 343 9.93 8.38 7.94
C TRP A 343 11.08 9.33 7.51
N LYS A 344 12.09 9.47 8.37
CA LYS A 344 13.32 10.23 8.11
C LYS A 344 14.44 9.79 9.05
N SER A 345 15.69 10.08 8.70
CA SER A 345 16.78 9.98 9.67
C SER A 345 16.77 11.21 10.59
N PRO A 346 16.72 11.02 11.93
CA PRO A 346 16.86 12.11 12.90
C PRO A 346 18.32 12.56 13.07
N LEU A 347 19.27 11.84 12.46
CA LEU A 347 20.69 12.13 12.51
C LEU A 347 21.18 12.81 11.22
N ASP A 348 22.16 13.69 11.32
CA ASP A 348 22.88 14.26 10.17
C ASP A 348 24.03 13.35 9.70
N ASN A 349 24.76 13.79 8.67
CA ASN A 349 25.86 13.02 8.10
C ASN A 349 27.05 12.84 9.07
N LYS A 350 27.05 13.52 10.21
CA LYS A 350 28.05 13.39 11.28
C LYS A 350 27.53 12.55 12.45
N ASN A 351 26.40 11.87 12.27
CA ASN A 351 25.68 11.13 13.31
C ASN A 351 25.28 12.00 14.52
N THR A 352 25.01 13.30 14.29
CA THR A 352 24.51 14.21 15.33
C THR A 352 23.02 14.49 15.15
N LEU A 353 22.32 14.73 16.25
CA LEU A 353 20.88 14.97 16.23
C LEU A 353 20.55 16.24 15.45
N LYS A 354 19.68 16.12 14.44
CA LYS A 354 19.17 17.25 13.67
C LYS A 354 18.28 18.15 14.53
N ALA A 355 18.04 19.37 14.07
CA ALA A 355 17.02 20.22 14.66
C ALA A 355 15.62 19.62 14.41
N LEU A 356 15.00 19.07 15.46
CA LEU A 356 13.69 18.41 15.43
C LEU A 356 12.57 19.30 15.99
N SER A 357 12.72 20.62 15.92
CA SER A 357 11.87 21.57 16.64
C SER A 357 10.37 21.36 16.38
N SER A 358 9.96 21.16 15.12
CA SER A 358 8.55 20.92 14.77
C SER A 358 8.00 19.62 15.36
N ASP A 359 8.78 18.54 15.32
CA ASP A 359 8.35 17.24 15.85
C ASP A 359 8.24 17.32 17.38
N LEU A 360 9.19 17.97 18.05
CA LEU A 360 9.16 18.16 19.50
C LEU A 360 7.98 19.02 19.95
N TYR A 361 7.63 20.08 19.22
CA TYR A 361 6.42 20.86 19.52
C TYR A 361 5.14 20.02 19.35
N GLN A 362 5.09 19.14 18.34
CA GLN A 362 3.98 18.20 18.17
C GLN A 362 3.89 17.24 19.35
N MET A 363 5.02 16.67 19.79
CA MET A 363 5.07 15.75 20.95
C MET A 363 4.65 16.46 22.24
N TYR A 364 5.09 17.71 22.43
CA TYR A 364 4.68 18.54 23.56
C TYR A 364 3.17 18.79 23.57
N ALA A 365 2.57 19.07 22.41
CA ALA A 365 1.14 19.25 22.27
C ALA A 365 0.37 17.98 22.64
N TYR A 366 0.84 16.82 22.17
CA TYR A 366 0.25 15.51 22.49
C TYR A 366 0.35 15.20 23.97
N VAL A 367 1.56 15.18 24.53
CA VAL A 367 1.76 14.79 25.92
C VAL A 367 1.03 15.74 26.87
N THR A 368 0.88 17.02 26.52
CA THR A 368 0.13 18.00 27.33
C THR A 368 -1.39 17.81 27.25
N ARG A 369 -1.95 17.54 26.06
CA ARG A 369 -3.41 17.46 25.86
C ARG A 369 -4.04 16.12 26.19
N TYR A 370 -3.29 15.03 26.08
CA TYR A 370 -3.67 13.74 26.64
C TYR A 370 -3.28 13.74 28.13
N SER A 371 -4.26 13.87 29.02
CA SER A 371 -4.03 14.11 30.46
C SER A 371 -3.23 13.00 31.12
N GLU A 372 -3.56 11.75 30.78
CA GLU A 372 -2.98 10.53 31.34
C GLU A 372 -1.63 10.18 30.70
N ALA A 373 -1.27 10.81 29.58
CA ALA A 373 -0.02 10.54 28.89
C ALA A 373 1.17 10.96 29.75
N LYS A 374 2.05 9.99 30.02
CA LYS A 374 3.32 10.19 30.71
C LYS A 374 4.50 10.18 29.78
N LYS A 375 4.39 9.48 28.66
CA LYS A 375 5.50 9.30 27.72
C LYS A 375 5.02 9.51 26.27
N CYS A 376 5.78 10.28 25.51
CA CYS A 376 5.61 10.45 24.07
C CYS A 376 6.87 9.96 23.36
N ILE A 377 6.74 8.95 22.53
CA ILE A 377 7.83 8.36 21.76
C ILE A 377 7.79 8.94 20.35
N LEU A 378 8.90 9.52 19.94
CA LEU A 378 9.15 9.88 18.55
C LEU A 378 9.97 8.76 17.92
N LEU A 379 9.31 7.96 17.08
CA LEU A 379 9.84 6.71 16.55
C LEU A 379 10.34 6.86 15.12
N TYR A 380 11.62 6.58 14.91
CA TYR A 380 12.26 6.64 13.60
C TYR A 380 12.71 5.24 13.12
N PRO A 381 12.76 5.00 11.81
CA PRO A 381 13.40 3.82 11.26
C PRO A 381 14.94 3.94 11.28
N PHE A 382 15.65 2.86 11.57
CA PHE A 382 17.12 2.81 11.50
C PHE A 382 17.61 1.37 11.27
N MET A 383 18.93 1.15 11.18
CA MET A 383 19.54 -0.17 10.96
C MET A 383 20.28 -0.74 12.17
N GLU A 384 20.67 0.10 13.12
CA GLU A 384 21.27 -0.34 14.38
C GLU A 384 20.39 0.08 15.54
N THR A 385 20.07 -0.86 16.41
CA THR A 385 19.23 -0.56 17.55
C THR A 385 20.08 -0.02 18.69
N ASP A 386 19.54 1.00 19.33
CA ASP A 386 19.79 1.38 20.71
C ASP A 386 21.13 2.09 20.99
N GLU A 387 21.11 3.41 20.77
CA GLU A 387 21.31 4.32 21.88
C GLU A 387 20.02 5.12 22.07
N SER A 388 19.61 5.35 23.33
CA SER A 388 18.62 6.38 23.63
C SER A 388 19.18 7.71 23.13
N LEU A 389 18.78 8.12 21.92
CA LEU A 389 19.41 9.27 21.28
C LEU A 389 19.25 10.51 22.14
N THR A 390 18.04 10.74 22.65
CA THR A 390 17.79 11.77 23.65
C THR A 390 16.45 11.52 24.36
N THR A 391 16.39 11.91 25.64
CA THR A 391 15.17 11.98 26.43
C THR A 391 15.03 13.41 26.96
N TRP A 392 13.81 13.97 26.88
CA TRP A 392 13.50 15.30 27.37
C TRP A 392 12.35 15.26 28.38
N GLU A 393 12.42 16.12 29.41
CA GLU A 393 11.30 16.40 30.30
C GLU A 393 10.45 17.54 29.73
N ALA A 394 9.16 17.27 29.50
CA ALA A 394 8.17 18.23 29.00
C ALA A 394 7.40 18.95 30.14
N GLY A 395 7.87 18.81 31.39
CA GLY A 395 7.21 19.27 32.60
C GLY A 395 6.13 18.31 33.11
N HIS A 396 5.71 18.49 34.37
CA HIS A 396 4.69 17.64 35.04
C HIS A 396 4.99 16.13 35.00
N ASN A 397 6.27 15.75 35.10
CA ASN A 397 6.75 14.36 34.97
C ASN A 397 6.33 13.69 33.65
N LYS A 398 6.20 14.48 32.58
CA LYS A 398 5.92 13.99 31.23
C LYS A 398 7.23 13.95 30.44
N ILE A 399 7.45 12.86 29.73
CA ILE A 399 8.70 12.55 29.05
C ILE A 399 8.47 12.49 27.55
N ILE A 400 9.38 13.08 26.77
CA ILE A 400 9.49 12.87 25.33
C ILE A 400 10.76 12.08 25.07
N GLU A 401 10.66 10.94 24.41
CA GLU A 401 11.81 10.09 24.09
C GLU A 401 11.95 9.94 22.58
N LEU A 402 13.18 10.07 22.10
CA LEU A 402 13.50 9.69 20.74
C LEU A 402 13.97 8.24 20.72
N ARG A 403 13.38 7.44 19.83
CA ARG A 403 13.70 6.03 19.64
C ARG A 403 13.84 5.68 18.16
N MET A 404 14.58 4.63 17.91
CA MET A 404 14.78 4.05 16.58
C MET A 404 14.42 2.56 16.61
N ILE A 405 13.94 2.03 15.49
CA ILE A 405 13.68 0.59 15.32
C ILE A 405 14.40 0.08 14.08
N ALA A 406 14.92 -1.14 14.16
CA ALA A 406 15.47 -1.84 13.00
C ALA A 406 14.36 -2.30 12.05
N LEU A 407 14.63 -2.30 10.75
CA LEU A 407 13.70 -2.74 9.69
C LEU A 407 14.20 -3.94 8.90
N ASP A 408 15.24 -4.61 9.40
CA ASP A 408 15.84 -5.79 8.78
C ASP A 408 14.88 -6.99 8.78
N THR A 409 14.17 -7.20 9.89
CA THR A 409 13.16 -8.26 10.04
C THR A 409 12.00 -7.77 10.91
N PHE A 410 10.82 -8.38 10.71
CA PHE A 410 9.65 -8.07 11.51
C PHE A 410 9.82 -8.45 12.97
N GLU A 411 10.44 -9.60 13.26
CA GLU A 411 10.73 -10.07 14.61
C GLU A 411 11.66 -9.12 15.35
N ARG A 412 12.67 -8.59 14.66
CA ARG A 412 13.56 -7.59 15.25
C ARG A 412 12.80 -6.31 15.57
N SER A 413 11.98 -5.83 14.64
CA SER A 413 11.14 -4.65 14.84
C SER A 413 10.19 -4.83 16.05
N ILE A 414 9.61 -6.03 16.22
CA ILE A 414 8.80 -6.38 17.38
C ILE A 414 9.61 -6.26 18.68
N CYS A 415 10.81 -6.84 18.73
CA CYS A 415 11.68 -6.76 19.91
C CYS A 415 12.00 -5.31 20.31
N ASP A 416 12.27 -4.43 19.34
CA ASP A 416 12.59 -3.03 19.61
C ASP A 416 11.38 -2.28 20.17
N VAL A 417 10.22 -2.40 19.51
CA VAL A 417 8.98 -1.76 19.99
C VAL A 417 8.56 -2.33 21.34
N LYS A 418 8.71 -3.64 21.55
CA LYS A 418 8.46 -4.28 22.86
C LYS A 418 9.31 -3.64 23.94
N THR A 419 10.60 -3.43 23.69
CA THR A 419 11.52 -2.80 24.65
C THR A 419 11.08 -1.36 24.96
N ILE A 420 10.69 -0.59 23.95
CA ILE A 420 10.16 0.77 24.12
C ILE A 420 8.91 0.76 25.01
N VAL A 421 7.96 -0.12 24.71
CA VAL A 421 6.70 -0.21 25.45
C VAL A 421 6.88 -0.82 26.84
N GLN A 422 7.93 -1.59 27.09
CA GLN A 422 8.24 -2.13 28.42
C GLN A 422 9.13 -1.21 29.27
N SER A 423 9.73 -0.16 28.69
CA SER A 423 10.54 0.86 29.39
C SER A 423 9.73 1.76 30.36
N ILE A 424 8.59 1.28 30.83
CA ILE A 424 7.55 1.97 31.62
C ILE A 424 7.94 2.18 33.11
N LYS A 425 9.20 1.96 33.50
CA LYS A 425 9.59 2.13 34.90
C LYS A 425 9.63 3.59 35.35
#